data_AF-A0A962YR99-F1
#
_entry.id   AF-A0A962YR99-F1
#
_cell.length_a   1.000
_cell.length_b   1.000
_cell.length_c   1.000
_cell.angle_alpha   90.00
_cell.angle_beta   90.00
_cell.angle_gamma   90.00
#
_symmetry.space_group_name_H-M   'P 1'
#
loop_
_entity.id
_entity.type
_entity.pdbx_description
1 polymer ?
#
loop_
_entity_poly.entity_id
_entity_poly.type
_entity_poly.pdbx_seq_one_letter_code
_entity_poly.pdbx_strand_id
1 'polypeptide(L)'
;MSWYSKVVWSEGMFLRPQHFQQQDRYLEALVRQSCGPLRPYAWGVADLALDREALALGKVGITTARGLLPDGTPFSIPDHDPPPAPLDIDAEARDVRVMLALPLRRTGMADVERGDYQDTAARYRATACEVRDNNVDTANNSAHLEIGERRLRLFLDTRDASDYTCIGIARVQEKRPDQTVVLDVDYLPPCLDCRGVSALKGFVTEVLGLLHQRGDALSERVVGVGASRGGLDIAQFLRLQAVNRFEPLFAHLATMPGLHPETFYQIALQVAGEMATFTDKVKRRSPSFPPYDHDDLHKTFSALMSELRRSLSLEEAEAAIRIPIEERQYGIRVAIITDRERPLLTKATFILAVRADIATDLLRSRFPTTVKIGAVEHIADFVNHHLPG
;
A
#
# COMPACT_ATOMS: atom_id res chain seq x y z
N MET A 1 -27.50 -34.76 -4.87
CA MET A 1 -26.39 -34.90 -5.85
C MET A 1 -25.76 -33.52 -6.05
N SER A 2 -24.45 -33.42 -6.26
CA SER A 2 -23.79 -32.12 -6.44
C SER A 2 -24.21 -31.49 -7.77
N TRP A 3 -24.51 -30.20 -7.76
CA TRP A 3 -24.83 -29.42 -8.96
C TRP A 3 -23.65 -29.32 -9.94
N TYR A 4 -22.44 -29.62 -9.47
CA TYR A 4 -21.19 -29.55 -10.22
C TYR A 4 -20.62 -30.93 -10.53
N SER A 5 -21.41 -32.01 -10.51
CA SER A 5 -20.92 -33.36 -10.80
C SER A 5 -20.49 -33.53 -12.27
N LYS A 6 -19.45 -34.36 -12.50
CA LYS A 6 -18.95 -34.68 -13.84
C LYS A 6 -20.01 -35.40 -14.69
N VAL A 7 -20.10 -35.06 -15.97
CA VAL A 7 -20.92 -35.78 -16.96
C VAL A 7 -20.26 -37.12 -17.31
N VAL A 8 -21.04 -38.20 -17.30
CA VAL A 8 -20.61 -39.51 -17.78
C VAL A 8 -21.04 -39.66 -19.23
N TRP A 9 -20.08 -39.76 -20.14
CA TRP A 9 -20.31 -39.97 -21.57
C TRP A 9 -20.32 -41.46 -21.87
N SER A 10 -21.45 -41.97 -22.36
CA SER A 10 -21.59 -43.37 -22.75
C SER A 10 -21.81 -43.51 -24.26
N GLU A 11 -21.40 -44.65 -24.80
CA GLU A 11 -21.69 -45.01 -26.19
C GLU A 11 -23.21 -45.02 -26.44
N GLY A 12 -23.63 -44.52 -27.60
CA GLY A 12 -25.05 -44.42 -27.99
C GLY A 12 -25.87 -43.36 -27.25
N MET A 13 -25.26 -42.52 -26.40
CA MET A 13 -25.97 -41.46 -25.69
C MET A 13 -26.45 -40.35 -26.64
N PHE A 14 -27.72 -39.96 -26.53
CA PHE A 14 -28.27 -38.84 -27.30
C PHE A 14 -27.86 -37.49 -26.69
N LEU A 15 -27.19 -36.65 -27.47
CA LEU A 15 -26.74 -35.33 -27.04
C LEU A 15 -27.90 -34.38 -26.80
N ARG A 16 -27.79 -33.60 -25.72
CA ARG A 16 -28.77 -32.59 -25.31
C ARG A 16 -28.04 -31.40 -24.70
N PRO A 17 -28.61 -30.17 -24.71
CA PRO A 17 -27.96 -28.99 -24.16
C PRO A 17 -27.49 -29.16 -22.70
N GLN A 18 -28.24 -29.92 -21.90
CA GLN A 18 -27.94 -30.17 -20.49
C GLN A 18 -26.59 -30.87 -20.28
N HIS A 19 -26.14 -31.71 -21.23
CA HIS A 19 -24.84 -32.37 -21.13
C HIS A 19 -23.71 -31.35 -21.21
N PHE A 20 -23.78 -30.39 -22.13
CA PHE A 20 -22.78 -29.33 -22.29
C PHE A 20 -22.85 -28.34 -21.12
N GLN A 21 -24.05 -27.90 -20.73
CA GLN A 21 -24.23 -27.01 -19.58
C GLN A 21 -23.70 -27.61 -18.27
N GLN A 22 -23.93 -28.91 -18.04
CA GLN A 22 -23.39 -29.61 -16.86
C GLN A 22 -21.87 -29.78 -16.94
N GLN A 23 -21.34 -30.10 -18.12
CA GLN A 23 -19.90 -30.21 -18.36
C GLN A 23 -19.20 -28.87 -18.08
N ASP A 24 -19.75 -27.76 -18.56
CA ASP A 24 -19.23 -26.41 -18.30
C ASP A 24 -19.24 -26.08 -16.80
N ARG A 25 -20.37 -26.34 -16.12
CA ARG A 25 -20.45 -26.17 -14.65
C ARG A 25 -19.40 -26.99 -13.90
N TYR A 26 -19.20 -28.25 -14.30
CA TYR A 26 -18.18 -29.12 -13.68
C TYR A 26 -16.76 -28.55 -13.90
N LEU A 27 -16.43 -28.14 -15.13
CA LEU A 27 -15.10 -27.61 -15.46
C LEU A 27 -14.83 -26.28 -14.78
N GLU A 28 -15.77 -25.34 -14.81
CA GLU A 28 -15.65 -24.07 -14.10
C GLU A 28 -15.49 -24.27 -12.59
N ALA A 29 -16.27 -25.18 -11.99
CA ALA A 29 -16.16 -25.50 -10.57
C ALA A 29 -14.81 -26.15 -10.24
N LEU A 30 -14.31 -27.06 -11.08
CA LEU A 30 -13.00 -27.68 -10.91
C LEU A 30 -11.89 -26.63 -10.93
N VAL A 31 -11.91 -25.69 -11.89
CA VAL A 31 -10.94 -24.59 -11.97
C VAL A 31 -11.04 -23.71 -10.72
N ARG A 32 -12.25 -23.24 -10.38
CA ARG A 32 -12.48 -22.37 -9.21
C ARG A 32 -12.01 -23.02 -7.91
N GLN A 33 -12.34 -24.30 -7.69
CA GLN A 33 -11.95 -25.04 -6.48
C GLN A 33 -10.45 -25.30 -6.41
N SER A 34 -9.79 -25.48 -7.56
CA SER A 34 -8.34 -25.65 -7.63
C SER A 34 -7.59 -24.34 -7.41
N CYS A 35 -8.14 -23.22 -7.90
CA CYS A 35 -7.51 -21.91 -7.83
C CYS A 35 -7.81 -21.15 -6.53
N GLY A 36 -8.99 -21.32 -5.92
CA GLY A 36 -9.42 -20.58 -4.73
C GLY A 36 -8.44 -20.63 -3.55
N PRO A 37 -7.84 -21.79 -3.21
CA PRO A 37 -6.86 -21.89 -2.13
C PRO A 37 -5.48 -21.30 -2.43
N LEU A 38 -5.17 -20.95 -3.70
CA LEU A 38 -3.82 -20.52 -4.09
C LEU A 38 -3.48 -19.10 -3.59
N ARG A 39 -4.48 -18.26 -3.34
CA ARG A 39 -4.30 -16.90 -2.87
C ARG A 39 -5.52 -16.45 -2.06
N PRO A 40 -5.36 -15.88 -0.85
CA PRO A 40 -6.47 -15.28 -0.13
C PRO A 40 -6.96 -14.05 -0.88
N TYR A 41 -8.27 -13.77 -0.79
CA TYR A 41 -8.89 -12.58 -1.40
C TYR A 41 -8.62 -12.45 -2.91
N ALA A 42 -8.75 -13.54 -3.66
CA ALA A 42 -8.49 -13.59 -5.11
C ALA A 42 -9.59 -12.92 -5.97
N TRP A 43 -10.12 -11.78 -5.53
CA TRP A 43 -11.10 -10.96 -6.25
C TRP A 43 -10.71 -9.47 -6.22
N GLY A 44 -11.47 -8.65 -6.93
CA GLY A 44 -11.22 -7.21 -7.06
C GLY A 44 -10.77 -6.82 -8.46
N VAL A 45 -10.49 -5.53 -8.61
CA VAL A 45 -10.02 -4.95 -9.87
C VAL A 45 -8.53 -5.21 -10.07
N ALA A 46 -8.14 -5.52 -11.30
CA ALA A 46 -6.76 -5.46 -11.77
C ALA A 46 -6.47 -4.11 -12.44
N ASP A 47 -7.48 -3.51 -13.07
CA ASP A 47 -7.46 -2.16 -13.65
C ASP A 47 -8.89 -1.59 -13.65
N LEU A 48 -9.03 -0.28 -13.48
CA LEU A 48 -10.32 0.41 -13.44
C LEU A 48 -10.19 1.86 -13.91
N ALA A 49 -10.96 2.22 -14.93
CA ALA A 49 -11.17 3.60 -15.36
C ALA A 49 -12.67 3.90 -15.46
N LEU A 50 -13.09 4.93 -14.72
CA LEU A 50 -14.45 5.46 -14.75
C LEU A 50 -14.59 6.55 -15.80
N ASP A 51 -15.80 6.66 -16.36
CA ASP A 51 -16.15 7.66 -17.34
C ASP A 51 -16.30 9.05 -16.68
N ARG A 52 -15.34 9.93 -16.96
CA ARG A 52 -15.32 11.30 -16.41
C ARG A 52 -16.41 12.19 -16.98
N GLU A 53 -16.84 11.96 -18.22
CA GLU A 53 -17.90 12.73 -18.85
C GLU A 53 -19.25 12.34 -18.24
N ALA A 54 -19.46 11.05 -17.98
CA ALA A 54 -20.64 10.57 -17.26
C ALA A 54 -20.76 11.18 -15.86
N LEU A 55 -19.65 11.34 -15.13
CA LEU A 55 -19.63 11.98 -13.79
C LEU A 55 -20.15 13.41 -13.84
N ALA A 56 -19.80 14.18 -14.88
CA ALA A 56 -20.30 15.54 -15.08
C ALA A 56 -21.82 15.59 -15.36
N LEU A 57 -22.40 14.47 -15.82
CA LEU A 57 -23.82 14.35 -16.14
C LEU A 57 -24.65 13.67 -15.03
N GLY A 58 -24.10 13.52 -13.83
CA GLY A 58 -24.82 12.90 -12.72
C GLY A 58 -24.81 11.37 -12.72
N LYS A 59 -23.92 10.74 -13.50
CA LYS A 59 -23.86 9.29 -13.69
C LYS A 59 -22.49 8.71 -13.36
N VAL A 60 -22.45 7.44 -13.00
CA VAL A 60 -21.21 6.68 -12.87
C VAL A 60 -21.18 5.62 -13.97
N GLY A 61 -20.23 5.75 -14.90
CA GLY A 61 -19.98 4.79 -15.97
C GLY A 61 -18.57 4.19 -15.87
N ILE A 62 -18.37 3.03 -16.51
CA ILE A 62 -17.05 2.39 -16.64
C ILE A 62 -16.60 2.51 -18.09
N THR A 63 -15.39 3.04 -18.30
CA THR A 63 -14.73 3.04 -19.62
C THR A 63 -13.94 1.75 -19.82
N THR A 64 -13.10 1.38 -18.83
CA THR A 64 -12.36 0.12 -18.81
C THR A 64 -12.37 -0.48 -17.42
N ALA A 65 -12.50 -1.80 -17.34
CA ALA A 65 -12.29 -2.51 -16.07
C ALA A 65 -11.91 -3.95 -16.34
N ARG A 66 -10.94 -4.47 -15.60
CA ARG A 66 -10.56 -5.89 -15.63
C ARG A 66 -10.42 -6.40 -14.22
N GLY A 67 -10.78 -7.65 -13.97
CA GLY A 67 -10.64 -8.21 -12.64
C GLY A 67 -11.37 -9.54 -12.45
N LEU A 68 -11.55 -9.89 -11.18
CA LEU A 68 -12.27 -11.09 -10.74
C LEU A 68 -13.36 -10.69 -9.74
N LEU A 69 -14.54 -11.26 -9.89
CA LEU A 69 -15.60 -11.16 -8.88
C LEU A 69 -15.36 -12.17 -7.74
N PRO A 70 -15.95 -11.99 -6.55
CA PRO A 70 -15.82 -12.92 -5.42
C PRO A 70 -16.21 -14.37 -5.75
N ASP A 71 -17.13 -14.57 -6.69
CA ASP A 71 -17.45 -15.90 -7.19
C ASP A 71 -16.41 -16.45 -8.19
N GLY A 72 -15.24 -15.85 -8.32
CA GLY A 72 -14.14 -16.27 -9.20
C GLY A 72 -14.39 -16.01 -10.69
N THR A 73 -15.44 -15.28 -11.07
CA THR A 73 -15.71 -14.99 -12.48
C THR A 73 -14.89 -13.81 -12.97
N PRO A 74 -14.09 -13.98 -14.03
CA PRO A 74 -13.36 -12.88 -14.64
C PRO A 74 -14.31 -11.96 -15.40
N PHE A 75 -13.97 -10.67 -15.42
CA PHE A 75 -14.60 -9.68 -16.29
C PHE A 75 -13.52 -8.84 -16.99
N SER A 76 -13.80 -8.41 -18.22
CA SER A 76 -12.94 -7.53 -19.01
C SER A 76 -13.77 -6.61 -19.90
N ILE A 77 -13.93 -5.36 -19.46
CA ILE A 77 -14.67 -4.30 -20.15
C ILE A 77 -13.68 -3.37 -20.86
N PRO A 78 -13.86 -3.06 -22.17
CA PRO A 78 -14.90 -3.56 -23.08
C PRO A 78 -14.49 -4.81 -23.88
N ASP A 79 -13.30 -5.39 -23.64
CA ASP A 79 -12.69 -6.37 -24.55
C ASP A 79 -13.49 -7.68 -24.71
N HIS A 80 -13.99 -8.22 -23.59
CA HIS A 80 -14.76 -9.48 -23.57
C HIS A 80 -16.18 -9.30 -23.08
N ASP A 81 -16.44 -8.24 -22.32
CA ASP A 81 -17.73 -7.92 -21.75
C ASP A 81 -18.14 -6.51 -22.16
N PRO A 82 -19.39 -6.28 -22.57
CA PRO A 82 -19.88 -4.94 -22.84
C PRO A 82 -19.88 -4.10 -21.54
N PRO A 83 -19.64 -2.78 -21.62
CA PRO A 83 -19.76 -1.92 -20.45
C PRO A 83 -21.20 -1.96 -19.91
N PRO A 84 -21.38 -2.04 -18.58
CA PRO A 84 -22.70 -1.97 -17.98
C PRO A 84 -23.34 -0.60 -18.25
N ALA A 85 -24.68 -0.54 -18.20
CA ALA A 85 -25.38 0.73 -18.28
C ALA A 85 -24.88 1.68 -17.16
N PRO A 86 -24.56 2.95 -17.47
CA PRO A 86 -24.18 3.93 -16.45
C PRO A 86 -25.25 4.06 -15.38
N LEU A 87 -24.82 4.18 -14.13
CA LEU A 87 -25.69 4.33 -12.97
C LEU A 87 -26.01 5.80 -12.76
N ASP A 88 -27.29 6.18 -12.83
CA ASP A 88 -27.76 7.49 -12.39
C ASP A 88 -27.64 7.61 -10.86
N ILE A 89 -27.07 8.72 -10.40
CA ILE A 89 -26.89 9.01 -8.98
C ILE A 89 -27.96 10.00 -8.51
N ASP A 90 -28.68 9.64 -7.46
CA ASP A 90 -29.70 10.50 -6.82
C ASP A 90 -29.06 11.69 -6.09
N ALA A 91 -29.82 12.78 -5.91
CA ALA A 91 -29.30 14.00 -5.27
C ALA A 91 -28.99 13.81 -3.78
N GLU A 92 -29.65 12.84 -3.16
CA GLU A 92 -29.55 12.47 -1.75
C GLU A 92 -28.41 11.48 -1.48
N ALA A 93 -27.80 10.91 -2.52
CA ALA A 93 -26.72 9.95 -2.39
C ALA A 93 -25.47 10.62 -1.78
N ARG A 94 -25.08 10.16 -0.59
CA ARG A 94 -23.92 10.65 0.15
C ARG A 94 -23.23 9.50 0.84
N ASP A 95 -21.91 9.44 0.70
CA ASP A 95 -21.06 8.41 1.31
C ASP A 95 -21.53 6.98 1.02
N VAL A 96 -21.92 6.72 -0.23
CA VAL A 96 -22.44 5.41 -0.70
C VAL A 96 -21.48 4.79 -1.70
N ARG A 97 -21.34 3.46 -1.67
CA ARG A 97 -20.45 2.75 -2.61
C ARG A 97 -21.20 2.40 -3.88
N VAL A 98 -20.51 2.57 -5.01
CA VAL A 98 -20.92 2.03 -6.30
C VAL A 98 -20.34 0.63 -6.42
N MET A 99 -21.20 -0.32 -6.72
CA MET A 99 -20.89 -1.74 -6.81
C MET A 99 -20.93 -2.17 -8.28
N LEU A 100 -19.91 -2.89 -8.73
CA LEU A 100 -19.95 -3.68 -9.96
C LEU A 100 -20.44 -5.08 -9.60
N ALA A 101 -21.48 -5.54 -10.29
CA ALA A 101 -22.18 -6.75 -9.91
C ALA A 101 -22.55 -7.65 -11.09
N LEU A 102 -22.69 -8.94 -10.80
CA LEU A 102 -23.13 -9.97 -11.74
C LEU A 102 -24.08 -10.94 -11.03
N PRO A 103 -25.25 -11.30 -11.61
CA PRO A 103 -26.20 -12.21 -10.98
C PRO A 103 -25.57 -13.57 -10.65
N LEU A 104 -25.78 -14.06 -9.43
CA LEU A 104 -25.28 -15.37 -9.00
C LEU A 104 -25.96 -16.51 -9.76
N ARG A 105 -25.18 -17.54 -10.11
CA ARG A 105 -25.77 -18.78 -10.62
C ARG A 105 -26.47 -19.53 -9.48
N ARG A 106 -27.72 -19.94 -9.69
CA ARG A 106 -28.53 -20.65 -8.68
C ARG A 106 -29.10 -21.94 -9.25
N THR A 107 -29.10 -22.99 -8.45
CA THR A 107 -29.72 -24.26 -8.83
C THR A 107 -31.21 -24.05 -9.11
N GLY A 108 -31.66 -24.48 -10.30
CA GLY A 108 -33.07 -24.37 -10.70
C GLY A 108 -33.47 -23.03 -11.34
N MET A 109 -32.56 -22.04 -11.39
CA MET A 109 -32.79 -20.78 -12.08
C MET A 109 -32.19 -20.79 -13.49
N ALA A 110 -32.80 -20.03 -14.40
CA ALA A 110 -32.27 -19.87 -15.75
C ALA A 110 -31.04 -18.95 -15.75
N ASP A 111 -29.94 -19.42 -16.33
CA ASP A 111 -28.69 -18.66 -16.40
C ASP A 111 -28.64 -17.70 -17.62
N VAL A 112 -29.49 -17.92 -18.63
CA VAL A 112 -29.46 -17.20 -19.92
C VAL A 112 -30.81 -16.57 -20.23
N GLU A 113 -30.81 -15.28 -20.53
CA GLU A 113 -31.95 -14.53 -21.06
C GLU A 113 -31.85 -14.41 -22.58
N ARG A 114 -32.92 -14.75 -23.32
CA ARG A 114 -33.00 -14.60 -24.78
C ARG A 114 -33.91 -13.46 -25.23
N GLY A 115 -34.74 -12.93 -24.34
CA GLY A 115 -35.60 -11.78 -24.64
C GLY A 115 -34.96 -10.46 -24.20
N ASP A 116 -35.71 -9.38 -24.37
CA ASP A 116 -35.29 -8.03 -23.96
C ASP A 116 -35.66 -7.70 -22.51
N TYR A 117 -35.97 -8.71 -21.69
CA TYR A 117 -36.34 -8.50 -20.30
C TYR A 117 -35.13 -7.97 -19.50
N GLN A 118 -35.23 -6.72 -19.06
CA GLN A 118 -34.18 -6.08 -18.26
C GLN A 118 -34.19 -6.60 -16.81
N ASP A 119 -35.37 -6.89 -16.26
CA ASP A 119 -35.53 -7.33 -14.88
C ASP A 119 -35.54 -8.87 -14.75
N THR A 120 -34.41 -9.49 -15.12
CA THR A 120 -34.21 -10.93 -14.90
C THR A 120 -32.91 -11.18 -14.15
N ALA A 121 -32.91 -12.23 -13.31
CA ALA A 121 -31.74 -12.68 -12.57
C ALA A 121 -30.80 -13.55 -13.43
N ALA A 122 -31.02 -13.62 -14.75
CA ALA A 122 -30.15 -14.35 -15.66
C ALA A 122 -28.77 -13.70 -15.71
N ARG A 123 -27.74 -14.54 -15.57
CA ARG A 123 -26.35 -14.12 -15.55
C ARG A 123 -25.83 -13.72 -16.94
N TYR A 124 -26.39 -14.33 -17.98
CA TYR A 124 -26.01 -14.10 -19.36
C TYR A 124 -27.18 -13.59 -20.20
N ARG A 125 -26.87 -12.83 -21.25
CA ARG A 125 -27.76 -12.51 -22.36
C ARG A 125 -27.28 -13.27 -23.60
N ALA A 126 -28.20 -13.91 -24.31
CA ALA A 126 -27.88 -14.53 -25.59
C ALA A 126 -27.69 -13.45 -26.67
N THR A 127 -26.56 -13.50 -27.37
CA THR A 127 -26.27 -12.64 -28.52
C THR A 127 -25.87 -13.50 -29.69
N ALA A 128 -26.46 -13.24 -30.87
CA ALA A 128 -26.07 -13.92 -32.10
C ALA A 128 -24.71 -13.42 -32.58
N CYS A 129 -23.80 -14.34 -32.90
CA CYS A 129 -22.46 -14.06 -33.41
C CYS A 129 -22.11 -15.05 -34.52
N GLU A 130 -21.42 -14.57 -35.55
CA GLU A 130 -20.84 -15.43 -36.58
C GLU A 130 -19.44 -15.86 -36.15
N VAL A 131 -19.23 -17.16 -35.95
CA VAL A 131 -17.96 -17.74 -35.51
C VAL A 131 -17.32 -18.45 -36.68
N ARG A 132 -16.11 -18.03 -37.04
CA ARG A 132 -15.32 -18.68 -38.09
C ARG A 132 -14.68 -19.97 -37.57
N ASP A 133 -14.54 -20.92 -38.48
CA ASP A 133 -13.75 -22.11 -38.25
C ASP A 133 -12.24 -21.75 -38.25
N ASN A 134 -11.51 -22.22 -37.24
CA ASN A 134 -10.08 -21.97 -37.08
C ASN A 134 -9.20 -23.11 -37.65
N ASN A 135 -9.78 -24.08 -38.35
CA ASN A 135 -9.01 -25.09 -39.07
C ASN A 135 -8.55 -24.56 -40.44
N VAL A 136 -7.29 -24.82 -40.80
CA VAL A 136 -6.67 -24.31 -42.04
C VAL A 136 -7.48 -24.68 -43.29
N ASP A 137 -7.97 -25.91 -43.36
CA ASP A 137 -8.67 -26.46 -44.51
C ASP A 137 -10.11 -25.93 -44.66
N THR A 138 -10.66 -25.27 -43.64
CA THR A 138 -12.03 -24.75 -43.59
C THR A 138 -12.09 -23.29 -43.14
N ALA A 139 -10.98 -22.54 -43.25
CA ALA A 139 -10.86 -21.16 -42.72
C ALA A 139 -11.88 -20.13 -43.27
N ASN A 140 -12.53 -20.43 -44.40
CA ASN A 140 -13.61 -19.60 -44.97
C ASN A 140 -15.01 -20.03 -44.50
N ASN A 141 -15.11 -21.08 -43.69
CA ASN A 141 -16.36 -21.56 -43.14
C ASN A 141 -16.71 -20.81 -41.85
N SER A 142 -17.98 -20.52 -41.66
CA SER A 142 -18.50 -19.87 -40.46
C SER A 142 -19.84 -20.48 -40.05
N ALA A 143 -20.15 -20.36 -38.77
CA ALA A 143 -21.41 -20.79 -38.20
C ALA A 143 -22.03 -19.65 -37.38
N HIS A 144 -23.33 -19.45 -37.52
CA HIS A 144 -24.08 -18.57 -36.63
C HIS A 144 -24.36 -19.29 -35.31
N LEU A 145 -23.87 -18.72 -34.21
CA LEU A 145 -24.03 -19.23 -32.86
C LEU A 145 -24.66 -18.17 -31.96
N GLU A 146 -25.37 -18.61 -30.90
CA GLU A 146 -25.69 -17.75 -29.77
C GLU A 146 -24.56 -17.84 -28.73
N ILE A 147 -23.96 -16.71 -28.38
CA ILE A 147 -22.98 -16.59 -27.29
C ILE A 147 -23.61 -15.94 -26.07
N GLY A 148 -23.07 -16.22 -24.88
CA GLY A 148 -23.54 -15.64 -23.62
C GLY A 148 -22.72 -14.41 -23.22
N GLU A 149 -23.28 -13.21 -23.36
CA GLU A 149 -22.70 -11.99 -22.81
C GLU A 149 -22.99 -11.87 -21.31
N ARG A 150 -21.99 -11.56 -20.49
CA ARG A 150 -22.21 -11.34 -19.05
C ARG A 150 -23.04 -10.09 -18.81
N ARG A 151 -24.08 -10.20 -17.98
CA ARG A 151 -24.94 -9.07 -17.61
C ARG A 151 -24.39 -8.34 -16.39
N LEU A 152 -23.25 -7.68 -16.57
CA LEU A 152 -22.68 -6.79 -15.55
C LEU A 152 -23.63 -5.61 -15.29
N ARG A 153 -23.75 -5.19 -14.03
CA ARG A 153 -24.62 -4.09 -13.60
C ARG A 153 -23.89 -3.21 -12.59
N LEU A 154 -24.30 -1.95 -12.54
CA LEU A 154 -23.92 -1.00 -11.51
C LEU A 154 -25.12 -0.74 -10.60
N PHE A 155 -24.88 -0.72 -9.28
CA PHE A 155 -25.86 -0.27 -8.31
C PHE A 155 -25.18 0.32 -7.08
N LEU A 156 -25.94 1.03 -6.24
CA LEU A 156 -25.48 1.51 -4.94
C LEU A 156 -25.55 0.41 -3.89
N ASP A 157 -24.62 0.40 -2.93
CA ASP A 157 -24.59 -0.56 -1.83
C ASP A 157 -25.75 -0.42 -0.82
N THR A 158 -26.62 0.58 -1.01
CA THR A 158 -27.90 0.72 -0.31
C THR A 158 -28.96 -0.28 -0.79
N ARG A 159 -28.76 -0.91 -1.95
CA ARG A 159 -29.68 -1.89 -2.53
C ARG A 159 -29.33 -3.30 -2.03
N ASP A 160 -30.34 -4.16 -1.89
CA ASP A 160 -30.10 -5.57 -1.60
C ASP A 160 -29.35 -6.24 -2.78
N ALA A 161 -28.19 -6.79 -2.46
CA ALA A 161 -27.26 -7.42 -3.39
C ALA A 161 -27.14 -8.93 -3.18
N SER A 162 -28.01 -9.56 -2.39
CA SER A 162 -27.98 -11.01 -2.08
C SER A 162 -27.99 -11.92 -3.31
N ASP A 163 -28.50 -11.41 -4.43
CA ASP A 163 -28.66 -12.12 -5.69
C ASP A 163 -27.46 -11.94 -6.62
N TYR A 164 -26.45 -11.20 -6.19
CA TYR A 164 -25.30 -10.81 -6.99
C TYR A 164 -24.00 -11.19 -6.30
N THR A 165 -22.98 -11.48 -7.11
CA THR A 165 -21.59 -11.32 -6.68
C THR A 165 -21.19 -9.89 -7.05
N CYS A 166 -20.50 -9.19 -6.16
CA CYS A 166 -20.18 -7.79 -6.39
C CYS A 166 -18.86 -7.37 -5.74
N ILE A 167 -18.25 -6.33 -6.31
CA ILE A 167 -17.12 -5.60 -5.74
C ILE A 167 -17.43 -4.11 -5.74
N GLY A 168 -16.96 -3.40 -4.70
CA GLY A 168 -16.98 -1.94 -4.73
C GLY A 168 -15.97 -1.41 -5.75
N ILE A 169 -16.35 -0.39 -6.51
CA ILE A 169 -15.49 0.21 -7.53
C ILE A 169 -15.24 1.70 -7.30
N ALA A 170 -16.15 2.37 -6.60
CA ALA A 170 -16.04 3.78 -6.25
C ALA A 170 -16.90 4.07 -5.02
N ARG A 171 -16.67 5.22 -4.39
CA ARG A 171 -17.58 5.78 -3.39
C ARG A 171 -17.99 7.18 -3.81
N VAL A 172 -19.29 7.43 -3.83
CA VAL A 172 -19.86 8.75 -4.08
C VAL A 172 -19.78 9.53 -2.78
N GLN A 173 -19.06 10.65 -2.80
CA GLN A 173 -19.04 11.58 -1.67
C GLN A 173 -20.34 12.39 -1.66
N GLU A 174 -20.68 13.01 -2.78
CA GLU A 174 -21.91 13.77 -2.98
C GLU A 174 -22.22 13.95 -4.48
N LYS A 175 -23.47 14.29 -4.78
CA LYS A 175 -23.85 14.90 -6.06
C LYS A 175 -24.07 16.39 -5.87
N ARG A 176 -23.35 17.20 -6.63
CA ARG A 176 -23.41 18.67 -6.56
C ARG A 176 -24.67 19.22 -7.25
N PRO A 177 -25.09 20.46 -6.93
CA PRO A 177 -26.23 21.11 -7.58
C PRO A 177 -26.08 21.28 -9.11
N ASP A 178 -24.84 21.31 -9.61
CA ASP A 178 -24.51 21.38 -11.04
C ASP A 178 -24.61 20.02 -11.76
N GLN A 179 -25.18 19.00 -11.10
CA GLN A 179 -25.26 17.59 -11.51
C GLN A 179 -23.97 16.79 -11.41
N THR A 180 -22.82 17.40 -11.09
CA THR A 180 -21.55 16.67 -11.03
C THR A 180 -21.54 15.69 -9.86
N VAL A 181 -21.19 14.43 -10.13
CA VAL A 181 -20.91 13.43 -9.09
C VAL A 181 -19.47 13.59 -8.62
N VAL A 182 -19.29 13.83 -7.32
CA VAL A 182 -17.98 13.88 -6.68
C VAL A 182 -17.71 12.53 -6.04
N LEU A 183 -16.61 11.91 -6.46
CA LEU A 183 -16.14 10.65 -5.88
C LEU A 183 -15.17 10.94 -4.72
N ASP A 184 -15.21 10.06 -3.71
CA ASP A 184 -14.21 10.03 -2.65
C ASP A 184 -12.86 9.58 -3.22
N VAL A 185 -11.87 10.47 -3.16
CA VAL A 185 -10.51 10.23 -3.69
C VAL A 185 -9.73 9.25 -2.81
N ASP A 186 -10.10 9.15 -1.53
CA ASP A 186 -9.46 8.26 -0.57
C ASP A 186 -10.03 6.83 -0.63
N TYR A 187 -11.13 6.62 -1.35
CA TYR A 187 -11.70 5.28 -1.54
C TYR A 187 -10.76 4.38 -2.34
N LEU A 188 -10.45 3.21 -1.76
CA LEU A 188 -9.62 2.18 -2.37
C LEU A 188 -10.48 0.95 -2.66
N PRO A 189 -10.75 0.60 -3.93
CA PRO A 189 -11.50 -0.61 -4.26
C PRO A 189 -10.68 -1.88 -3.95
N PRO A 190 -11.34 -3.01 -3.64
CA PRO A 190 -10.67 -4.32 -3.61
C PRO A 190 -9.92 -4.55 -4.92
N CYS A 191 -8.65 -4.93 -4.84
CA CYS A 191 -7.82 -5.09 -6.02
C CYS A 191 -6.86 -6.28 -5.95
N LEU A 192 -6.56 -6.85 -7.11
CA LEU A 192 -5.71 -8.03 -7.28
C LEU A 192 -4.21 -7.68 -7.34
N ASP A 193 -3.92 -6.42 -7.65
CA ASP A 193 -2.59 -5.86 -7.81
C ASP A 193 -2.58 -4.40 -7.32
N CYS A 194 -1.63 -4.04 -6.46
CA CYS A 194 -1.43 -2.67 -6.00
C CYS A 194 -1.22 -1.68 -7.15
N ARG A 195 -0.70 -2.14 -8.31
CA ARG A 195 -0.49 -1.32 -9.51
C ARG A 195 -1.79 -0.90 -10.19
N GLY A 196 -2.85 -1.66 -10.00
CA GLY A 196 -4.19 -1.36 -10.56
C GLY A 196 -4.90 -0.20 -9.88
N VAL A 197 -4.42 0.22 -8.71
CA VAL A 197 -4.96 1.35 -7.94
C VAL A 197 -3.85 2.34 -7.69
N SER A 198 -3.97 3.55 -8.26
CA SER A 198 -2.92 4.56 -8.25
C SER A 198 -2.40 4.90 -6.85
N ALA A 199 -3.30 5.02 -5.86
CA ALA A 199 -2.94 5.29 -4.47
C ALA A 199 -2.11 4.17 -3.83
N LEU A 200 -2.46 2.90 -4.05
CA LEU A 200 -1.69 1.76 -3.50
C LEU A 200 -0.31 1.64 -4.15
N LYS A 201 -0.23 1.85 -5.48
CA LYS A 201 1.06 1.98 -6.16
C LYS A 201 1.90 3.11 -5.55
N GLY A 202 1.26 4.24 -5.29
CA GLY A 202 1.85 5.40 -4.61
C GLY A 202 2.42 5.03 -3.24
N PHE A 203 1.68 4.30 -2.42
CA PHE A 203 2.14 3.84 -1.10
C PHE A 203 3.40 2.96 -1.18
N VAL A 204 3.46 2.02 -2.13
CA VAL A 204 4.67 1.18 -2.31
C VAL A 204 5.88 2.04 -2.65
N THR A 205 5.72 2.98 -3.59
CA THR A 205 6.81 3.89 -3.98
C THR A 205 7.19 4.89 -2.88
N GLU A 206 6.22 5.32 -2.08
CA GLU A 206 6.43 6.23 -0.96
C GLU A 206 7.27 5.57 0.13
N VAL A 207 6.91 4.34 0.55
CA VAL A 207 7.68 3.60 1.55
C VAL A 207 9.10 3.32 1.06
N LEU A 208 9.27 2.98 -0.22
CA LEU A 208 10.59 2.85 -0.82
C LEU A 208 11.41 4.14 -0.71
N GLY A 209 10.83 5.28 -1.08
CA GLY A 209 11.50 6.59 -0.98
C GLY A 209 11.88 6.96 0.47
N LEU A 210 10.99 6.69 1.42
CA LEU A 210 11.24 6.91 2.85
C LEU A 210 12.37 6.00 3.38
N LEU A 211 12.39 4.74 2.97
CA LEU A 211 13.46 3.80 3.33
C LEU A 211 14.81 4.27 2.76
N HIS A 212 14.84 4.65 1.48
CA HIS A 212 16.04 5.15 0.81
C HIS A 212 16.63 6.39 1.51
N GLN A 213 15.80 7.43 1.71
CA GLN A 213 16.22 8.64 2.42
C GLN A 213 16.73 8.33 3.83
N ARG A 214 16.08 7.40 4.53
CA ARG A 214 16.50 7.01 5.87
C ARG A 214 17.79 6.20 5.87
N GLY A 215 17.99 5.35 4.87
CA GLY A 215 19.19 4.56 4.67
C GLY A 215 20.42 5.44 4.51
N ASP A 216 20.35 6.43 3.61
CA ASP A 216 21.44 7.39 3.39
C ASP A 216 21.80 8.14 4.68
N ALA A 217 20.80 8.73 5.35
CA ALA A 217 20.99 9.51 6.56
C ALA A 217 21.57 8.69 7.74
N LEU A 218 21.28 7.39 7.81
CA LEU A 218 21.83 6.48 8.83
C LEU A 218 23.23 5.99 8.45
N SER A 219 23.47 5.70 7.17
CA SER A 219 24.76 5.25 6.65
C SER A 219 25.86 6.28 6.89
N GLU A 220 25.59 7.55 6.56
CA GLU A 220 26.52 8.67 6.80
C GLU A 220 26.91 8.79 8.28
N ARG A 221 25.93 8.64 9.18
CA ARG A 221 26.15 8.69 10.62
C ARG A 221 26.98 7.52 11.13
N VAL A 222 26.68 6.29 10.71
CA VAL A 222 27.41 5.09 11.14
C VAL A 222 28.87 5.14 10.68
N VAL A 223 29.15 5.57 9.45
CA VAL A 223 30.51 5.74 8.94
C VAL A 223 31.24 6.88 9.64
N GLY A 224 30.57 8.03 9.86
CA GLY A 224 31.14 9.19 10.55
C GLY A 224 31.56 8.93 12.00
N VAL A 225 30.78 8.14 12.74
CA VAL A 225 31.10 7.75 14.14
C VAL A 225 32.35 6.86 14.20
N GLY A 226 32.64 6.08 13.16
CA GLY A 226 33.85 5.24 13.07
C GLY A 226 35.18 6.01 13.13
N ALA A 227 35.18 7.32 12.86
CA ALA A 227 36.37 8.17 12.92
C ALA A 227 36.65 8.76 14.31
N SER A 228 35.67 8.76 15.22
CA SER A 228 35.79 9.35 16.55
C SER A 228 35.52 8.32 17.63
N ARG A 229 36.56 8.00 18.41
CA ARG A 229 36.69 7.05 19.54
C ARG A 229 35.59 7.05 20.66
N GLY A 230 34.31 7.15 20.32
CA GLY A 230 33.15 6.84 21.15
C GLY A 230 32.38 5.70 20.48
N GLY A 231 31.97 4.69 21.25
CA GLY A 231 31.47 3.42 20.71
C GLY A 231 30.34 3.57 19.68
N LEU A 232 30.25 2.59 18.77
CA LEU A 232 29.15 2.47 17.81
C LEU A 232 27.80 2.53 18.55
N ASP A 233 26.92 3.44 18.15
CA ASP A 233 25.53 3.41 18.59
C ASP A 233 24.86 2.19 17.97
N ILE A 234 24.80 1.10 18.74
CA ILE A 234 24.22 -0.18 18.33
C ILE A 234 22.78 0.01 17.84
N ALA A 235 22.03 0.97 18.40
CA ALA A 235 20.67 1.23 17.96
C ALA A 235 20.62 1.79 16.53
N GLN A 236 21.51 2.71 16.17
CA GLN A 236 21.60 3.24 14.80
C GLN A 236 22.03 2.14 13.82
N PHE A 237 22.98 1.30 14.21
CA PHE A 237 23.42 0.19 13.38
C PHE A 237 22.29 -0.83 13.13
N LEU A 238 21.54 -1.21 14.17
CA LEU A 238 20.39 -2.12 14.04
C LEU A 238 19.27 -1.49 13.20
N ARG A 239 19.03 -0.18 13.33
CA ARG A 239 18.06 0.52 12.51
C ARG A 239 18.48 0.56 11.04
N LEU A 240 19.76 0.85 10.76
CA LEU A 240 20.32 0.79 9.42
C LEU A 240 20.23 -0.62 8.84
N GLN A 241 20.51 -1.66 9.63
CA GLN A 241 20.35 -3.04 9.22
C GLN A 241 18.89 -3.36 8.82
N ALA A 242 17.91 -2.87 9.56
CA ALA A 242 16.49 -3.02 9.23
C ALA A 242 16.15 -2.30 7.92
N VAL A 243 16.61 -1.05 7.73
CA VAL A 243 16.40 -0.31 6.47
C VAL A 243 17.02 -1.06 5.29
N ASN A 244 18.28 -1.49 5.41
CA ASN A 244 18.99 -2.24 4.37
C ASN A 244 18.35 -3.60 4.05
N ARG A 245 17.53 -4.15 4.95
CA ARG A 245 16.74 -5.37 4.68
C ARG A 245 15.53 -5.06 3.81
N PHE A 246 14.79 -4.00 4.13
CA PHE A 246 13.51 -3.72 3.50
C PHE A 246 13.62 -2.87 2.23
N GLU A 247 14.56 -1.94 2.14
CA GLU A 247 14.74 -1.09 0.96
C GLU A 247 14.87 -1.90 -0.35
N PRO A 248 15.78 -2.89 -0.48
CA PRO A 248 15.87 -3.69 -1.71
C PRO A 248 14.63 -4.53 -1.96
N LEU A 249 13.94 -5.00 -0.91
CA LEU A 249 12.66 -5.71 -1.06
C LEU A 249 11.59 -4.78 -1.65
N PHE A 250 11.46 -3.56 -1.13
CA PHE A 250 10.52 -2.57 -1.66
C PHE A 250 10.88 -2.12 -3.08
N ALA A 251 12.17 -2.03 -3.41
CA ALA A 251 12.63 -1.77 -4.78
C ALA A 251 12.16 -2.86 -5.75
N HIS A 252 12.27 -4.14 -5.34
CA HIS A 252 11.72 -5.25 -6.12
C HIS A 252 10.19 -5.15 -6.24
N LEU A 253 9.48 -4.98 -5.12
CA LEU A 253 8.02 -4.88 -5.08
C LEU A 253 7.46 -3.75 -5.94
N ALA A 254 8.14 -2.60 -6.00
CA ALA A 254 7.73 -1.46 -6.82
C ALA A 254 7.78 -1.74 -8.33
N THR A 255 8.58 -2.73 -8.76
CA THR A 255 8.75 -3.10 -10.18
C THR A 255 7.97 -4.36 -10.57
N MET A 256 7.71 -5.24 -9.61
CA MET A 256 7.04 -6.51 -9.82
C MET A 256 5.55 -6.32 -10.22
N PRO A 257 5.04 -7.02 -11.24
CA PRO A 257 3.61 -7.14 -11.47
C PRO A 257 2.99 -8.22 -10.56
N GLY A 258 1.73 -8.04 -10.16
CA GLY A 258 0.98 -9.02 -9.36
C GLY A 258 1.15 -8.89 -7.85
N LEU A 259 1.65 -7.76 -7.33
CA LEU A 259 1.76 -7.53 -5.89
C LEU A 259 0.37 -7.38 -5.25
N HIS A 260 -0.04 -8.39 -4.48
CA HIS A 260 -1.32 -8.33 -3.77
C HIS A 260 -1.28 -7.25 -2.68
N PRO A 261 -2.38 -6.52 -2.44
CA PRO A 261 -2.45 -5.60 -1.30
C PRO A 261 -2.29 -6.32 0.04
N GLU A 262 -2.77 -7.55 0.20
CA GLU A 262 -2.58 -8.32 1.44
C GLU A 262 -1.08 -8.61 1.70
N THR A 263 -0.36 -9.03 0.67
CA THR A 263 1.09 -9.27 0.76
C THR A 263 1.86 -7.98 1.04
N PHE A 264 1.48 -6.88 0.39
CA PHE A 264 2.03 -5.56 0.70
C PHE A 264 1.77 -5.18 2.16
N TYR A 265 0.53 -5.36 2.65
CA TYR A 265 0.15 -5.08 4.03
C TYR A 265 1.00 -5.87 5.03
N GLN A 266 1.18 -7.18 4.82
CA GLN A 266 2.02 -8.03 5.66
C GLN A 266 3.47 -7.54 5.75
N ILE A 267 4.05 -7.12 4.63
CA ILE A 267 5.44 -6.64 4.57
C ILE A 267 5.54 -5.26 5.23
N ALA A 268 4.60 -4.37 4.97
CA ALA A 268 4.53 -3.04 5.57
C ALA A 268 4.34 -3.10 7.09
N LEU A 269 3.55 -4.06 7.61
CA LEU A 269 3.42 -4.32 9.05
C LEU A 269 4.75 -4.71 9.69
N GLN A 270 5.58 -5.50 9.01
CA GLN A 270 6.91 -5.87 9.52
C GLN A 270 7.81 -4.64 9.64
N VAL A 271 7.82 -3.77 8.63
CA VAL A 271 8.58 -2.51 8.68
C VAL A 271 8.12 -1.66 9.86
N ALA A 272 6.81 -1.43 10.00
CA ALA A 272 6.27 -0.62 11.07
C ALA A 272 6.59 -1.20 12.46
N GLY A 273 6.46 -2.52 12.61
CA GLY A 273 6.78 -3.21 13.86
C GLY A 273 8.26 -3.13 14.23
N GLU A 274 9.16 -3.28 13.26
CA GLU A 274 10.62 -3.18 13.49
C GLU A 274 11.01 -1.73 13.82
N MET A 275 10.46 -0.74 13.10
CA MET A 275 10.71 0.68 13.34
C MET A 275 10.15 1.18 14.68
N ALA A 276 9.07 0.59 15.20
CA ALA A 276 8.50 0.94 16.50
C ALA A 276 9.51 0.73 17.66
N THR A 277 10.45 -0.21 17.52
CA THR A 277 11.53 -0.45 18.51
C THR A 277 12.38 0.81 18.76
N PHE A 278 12.55 1.62 17.71
CA PHE A 278 13.42 2.80 17.73
C PHE A 278 12.64 4.10 17.91
N THR A 279 11.39 4.15 17.44
CA THR A 279 10.61 5.40 17.36
C THR A 279 9.62 5.61 18.51
N ASP A 280 9.15 4.54 19.15
CA ASP A 280 8.36 4.65 20.38
C ASP A 280 9.28 4.76 21.60
N LYS A 281 9.32 5.95 22.21
CA LYS A 281 10.18 6.26 23.37
C LYS A 281 9.69 5.66 24.68
N VAL A 282 8.43 5.21 24.75
CA VAL A 282 7.81 4.74 26.01
C VAL A 282 7.78 3.22 26.08
N LYS A 283 7.11 2.56 25.13
CA LYS A 283 6.92 1.10 25.19
C LYS A 283 7.86 0.34 24.25
N ARG A 284 8.38 1.00 23.21
CA ARG A 284 9.18 0.39 22.12
C ARG A 284 8.45 -0.80 21.49
N ARG A 285 7.12 -0.69 21.35
CA ARG A 285 6.25 -1.73 20.81
C ARG A 285 5.42 -1.18 19.67
N SER A 286 5.17 -2.04 18.67
CA SER A 286 4.25 -1.71 17.59
C SER A 286 2.89 -1.28 18.14
N PRO A 287 2.25 -0.23 17.58
CA PRO A 287 0.85 0.03 17.82
C PRO A 287 -0.01 -1.14 17.30
N SER A 288 -1.26 -1.18 17.74
CA SER A 288 -2.24 -2.11 17.18
C SER A 288 -2.70 -1.59 15.83
N PHE A 289 -2.56 -2.40 14.78
CA PHE A 289 -3.10 -2.11 13.45
C PHE A 289 -4.44 -2.84 13.24
N PRO A 290 -5.34 -2.32 12.39
CA PRO A 290 -6.57 -3.01 12.03
C PRO A 290 -6.26 -4.36 11.36
N PRO A 291 -7.16 -5.36 11.46
CA PRO A 291 -7.05 -6.55 10.63
C PRO A 291 -7.18 -6.16 9.14
N TYR A 292 -6.56 -6.96 8.26
CA TYR A 292 -6.70 -6.76 6.82
C TYR A 292 -8.16 -6.95 6.40
N ASP A 293 -8.74 -5.93 5.78
CA ASP A 293 -10.08 -5.94 5.21
C ASP A 293 -9.97 -5.63 3.72
N HIS A 294 -10.17 -6.66 2.87
CA HIS A 294 -9.99 -6.53 1.43
C HIS A 294 -11.04 -5.62 0.78
N ASP A 295 -12.23 -5.55 1.37
CA ASP A 295 -13.33 -4.73 0.86
C ASP A 295 -13.27 -3.28 1.39
N ASP A 296 -12.38 -2.99 2.35
CA ASP A 296 -12.05 -1.65 2.87
C ASP A 296 -10.53 -1.46 3.04
N LEU A 297 -9.84 -1.31 1.91
CA LEU A 297 -8.40 -1.09 1.88
C LEU A 297 -8.00 0.27 2.46
N HIS A 298 -8.86 1.29 2.38
CA HIS A 298 -8.57 2.59 2.97
C HIS A 298 -8.41 2.47 4.48
N LYS A 299 -9.39 1.87 5.17
CA LYS A 299 -9.32 1.62 6.62
C LYS A 299 -8.10 0.77 6.99
N THR A 300 -7.78 -0.23 6.17
CA THR A 300 -6.64 -1.13 6.37
C THR A 300 -5.30 -0.39 6.30
N PHE A 301 -5.08 0.42 5.26
CA PHE A 301 -3.77 1.05 5.02
C PHE A 301 -3.58 2.40 5.70
N SER A 302 -4.64 3.16 5.98
CA SER A 302 -4.54 4.56 6.47
C SER A 302 -3.71 4.68 7.75
N ALA A 303 -4.00 3.86 8.76
CA ALA A 303 -3.26 3.85 10.02
C ALA A 303 -1.81 3.37 9.84
N LEU A 304 -1.59 2.35 9.01
CA LEU A 304 -0.27 1.79 8.77
C LEU A 304 0.65 2.78 8.03
N MET A 305 0.16 3.38 6.96
CA MET A 305 0.91 4.37 6.19
C MET A 305 1.25 5.61 7.01
N SER A 306 0.33 6.07 7.86
CA SER A 306 0.60 7.18 8.78
C SER A 306 1.74 6.85 9.75
N GLU A 307 1.77 5.62 10.28
CA GLU A 307 2.84 5.17 11.17
C GLU A 307 4.18 4.98 10.45
N LEU A 308 4.17 4.45 9.22
CA LEU A 308 5.38 4.32 8.41
C LEU A 308 6.00 5.68 8.10
N ARG A 309 5.20 6.66 7.68
CA ARG A 309 5.64 8.04 7.49
C ARG A 309 6.26 8.60 8.76
N ARG A 310 5.55 8.52 9.89
CA ARG A 310 6.03 9.01 11.18
C ARG A 310 7.36 8.37 11.57
N SER A 311 7.45 7.04 11.47
CA SER A 311 8.59 6.28 11.98
C SER A 311 9.83 6.37 11.08
N LEU A 312 9.67 6.46 9.76
CA LEU A 312 10.78 6.59 8.82
C LEU A 312 11.27 8.04 8.68
N SER A 313 10.38 9.03 8.81
CA SER A 313 10.75 10.45 8.76
C SER A 313 11.24 11.03 10.10
N LEU A 314 11.19 10.26 11.19
CA LEU A 314 11.65 10.71 12.51
C LEU A 314 13.18 10.95 12.52
N GLU A 315 13.59 12.19 12.36
CA GLU A 315 14.94 12.65 12.63
C GLU A 315 15.19 12.70 14.14
N GLU A 316 16.20 11.97 14.59
CA GLU A 316 16.68 12.12 15.96
C GLU A 316 17.64 13.29 15.97
N ALA A 317 17.31 14.34 16.72
CA ALA A 317 18.24 15.41 17.01
C ALA A 317 19.47 14.82 17.71
N GLU A 318 20.67 15.15 17.24
CA GLU A 318 21.89 14.82 17.95
C GLU A 318 21.81 15.39 19.37
N ALA A 319 21.80 14.50 20.38
CA ALA A 319 21.71 14.91 21.78
C ALA A 319 22.96 15.66 22.25
N ALA A 320 24.08 15.55 21.52
CA ALA A 320 25.31 16.25 21.81
C ALA A 320 26.11 16.49 20.52
N ILE A 321 26.61 17.72 20.35
CA ILE A 321 27.54 18.08 19.28
C ILE A 321 28.94 18.04 19.87
N ARG A 322 29.84 17.25 19.27
CA ARG A 322 31.25 17.22 19.69
C ARG A 322 31.99 18.41 19.10
N ILE A 323 32.49 19.28 19.97
CA ILE A 323 33.38 20.38 19.56
C ILE A 323 34.83 19.87 19.64
N PRO A 324 35.56 19.78 18.50
CA PRO A 324 36.95 19.35 18.52
C PRO A 324 37.82 20.37 19.28
N ILE A 325 38.71 19.87 20.13
CA ILE A 325 39.66 20.68 20.88
C ILE A 325 41.03 20.52 20.22
N GLU A 326 41.55 21.61 19.68
CA GLU A 326 42.88 21.70 19.11
C GLU A 326 43.89 22.10 20.19
N GLU A 327 45.00 21.36 20.28
CA GLU A 327 46.12 21.75 21.13
C GLU A 327 46.94 22.84 20.45
N ARG A 328 47.23 23.90 21.19
CA ARG A 328 48.15 24.98 20.81
C ARG A 328 49.36 24.95 21.74
N GLN A 329 50.31 25.85 21.48
CA GLN A 329 51.52 25.95 22.31
C GLN A 329 51.19 26.43 23.74
N TYR A 330 52.08 26.14 24.67
CA TYR A 330 52.03 26.63 26.06
C TYR A 330 50.80 26.18 26.87
N GLY A 331 50.28 24.98 26.61
CA GLY A 331 49.18 24.39 27.39
C GLY A 331 47.79 24.97 27.07
N ILE A 332 47.70 25.81 26.04
CA ILE A 332 46.42 26.37 25.57
C ILE A 332 45.72 25.34 24.68
N ARG A 333 44.42 25.16 24.92
CA ARG A 333 43.55 24.30 24.11
C ARG A 333 42.39 25.14 23.58
N VAL A 334 42.16 25.06 22.26
CA VAL A 334 41.18 25.90 21.57
C VAL A 334 40.07 25.04 21.00
N ALA A 335 38.83 25.40 21.31
CA ALA A 335 37.63 24.80 20.74
C ALA A 335 36.94 25.87 19.88
N ILE A 336 36.90 25.67 18.57
CA ILE A 336 36.29 26.65 17.66
C ILE A 336 34.79 26.36 17.59
N ILE A 337 33.99 27.37 17.89
CA ILE A 337 32.54 27.36 17.71
C ILE A 337 32.27 28.17 16.44
N THR A 338 31.75 27.50 15.41
CA THR A 338 31.41 28.14 14.13
C THR A 338 30.16 29.01 14.26
N ASP A 339 29.91 29.91 13.31
CA ASP A 339 28.70 30.76 13.31
C ASP A 339 27.40 29.95 13.34
N ARG A 340 27.41 28.74 12.78
CA ARG A 340 26.28 27.79 12.84
C ARG A 340 26.03 27.25 14.25
N GLU A 341 27.09 27.12 15.05
CA GLU A 341 27.06 26.56 16.41
C GLU A 341 26.94 27.65 17.49
N ARG A 342 27.05 28.93 17.12
CA ARG A 342 26.92 30.08 18.02
C ARG A 342 25.65 30.05 18.90
N PRO A 343 24.47 29.58 18.44
CA PRO A 343 23.30 29.44 19.31
C PRO A 343 23.52 28.48 20.51
N LEU A 344 24.44 27.51 20.41
CA LEU A 344 24.73 26.54 21.48
C LEU A 344 25.24 27.22 22.75
N LEU A 345 25.95 28.34 22.64
CA LEU A 345 26.47 29.12 23.78
C LEU A 345 25.37 29.56 24.77
N THR A 346 24.11 29.64 24.29
CA THR A 346 22.97 30.08 25.11
C THR A 346 21.94 28.99 25.35
N LYS A 347 21.88 27.96 24.50
CA LYS A 347 20.82 26.92 24.52
C LYS A 347 21.28 25.54 24.95
N ALA A 348 22.60 25.31 25.03
CA ALA A 348 23.16 23.99 25.33
C ALA A 348 23.96 23.99 26.64
N THR A 349 24.08 22.80 27.22
CA THR A 349 25.01 22.54 28.33
C THR A 349 26.33 22.07 27.75
N PHE A 350 27.43 22.75 28.09
CA PHE A 350 28.77 22.33 27.68
C PHE A 350 29.33 21.33 28.68
N ILE A 351 29.81 20.19 28.17
CA ILE A 351 30.42 19.13 28.98
C ILE A 351 31.86 18.94 28.51
N LEU A 352 32.82 19.10 29.41
CA LEU A 352 34.22 18.82 29.14
C LEU A 352 34.60 17.45 29.70
N ALA A 353 34.84 16.48 28.80
CA ALA A 353 35.33 15.16 29.18
C ALA A 353 36.86 15.21 29.35
N VAL A 354 37.35 14.81 30.53
CA VAL A 354 38.77 14.92 30.91
C VAL A 354 39.31 13.55 31.31
N ARG A 355 40.50 13.22 30.82
CA ARG A 355 41.26 12.03 31.21
C ARG A 355 42.70 12.42 31.52
N ALA A 356 43.23 11.90 32.62
CA ALA A 356 44.64 12.04 33.01
C ALA A 356 45.06 10.80 33.82
N ASP A 357 46.36 10.46 33.81
CA ASP A 357 46.92 9.35 34.60
C ASP A 357 47.13 9.78 36.07
N ILE A 358 46.04 10.11 36.76
CA ILE A 358 45.98 10.41 38.19
C ILE A 358 44.71 9.80 38.81
N ALA A 359 44.67 9.68 40.14
CA ALA A 359 43.48 9.19 40.85
C ALA A 359 42.26 10.08 40.58
N THR A 360 41.09 9.46 40.38
CA THR A 360 39.83 10.13 40.00
C THR A 360 39.42 11.24 40.97
N ASP A 361 39.57 11.02 42.27
CA ASP A 361 39.20 12.02 43.30
C ASP A 361 40.13 13.24 43.28
N LEU A 362 41.42 13.01 42.97
CA LEU A 362 42.39 14.08 42.80
C LEU A 362 42.09 14.89 41.53
N LEU A 363 41.71 14.23 40.44
CA LEU A 363 41.29 14.89 39.21
C LEU A 363 40.03 15.73 39.45
N ARG A 364 39.00 15.19 40.12
CA ARG A 364 37.75 15.90 40.42
C ARG A 364 37.96 17.14 41.29
N SER A 365 38.90 17.11 42.23
CA SER A 365 39.17 18.25 43.12
C SER A 365 40.10 19.29 42.51
N ARG A 366 41.18 18.88 41.82
CA ARG A 366 42.20 19.80 41.29
C ARG A 366 41.87 20.36 39.91
N PHE A 367 41.21 19.60 39.05
CA PHE A 367 40.99 20.03 37.67
C PHE A 367 40.15 21.31 37.58
N PRO A 368 39.01 21.45 38.29
CA PRO A 368 38.19 22.66 38.22
C PRO A 368 38.91 23.92 38.74
N THR A 369 39.86 23.77 39.66
CA THR A 369 40.61 24.92 40.22
C THR A 369 41.81 25.33 39.38
N THR A 370 42.26 24.47 38.47
CA THR A 370 43.49 24.68 37.68
C THR A 370 43.20 25.10 36.24
N VAL A 371 42.08 24.64 35.68
CA VAL A 371 41.66 25.00 34.33
C VAL A 371 40.89 26.30 34.36
N LYS A 372 41.18 27.17 33.39
CA LYS A 372 40.43 28.40 33.12
C LYS A 372 39.83 28.30 31.72
N ILE A 373 38.55 28.60 31.61
CA ILE A 373 37.83 28.53 30.32
C ILE A 373 37.42 29.96 29.96
N GLY A 374 37.60 30.35 28.70
CA GLY A 374 37.32 31.73 28.32
C GLY A 374 37.47 31.99 26.84
N ALA A 375 37.02 33.17 26.41
CA ALA A 375 37.29 33.67 25.08
C ALA A 375 38.80 33.85 24.90
N VAL A 376 39.32 33.51 23.71
CA VAL A 376 40.77 33.51 23.40
C VAL A 376 41.43 34.85 23.73
N GLU A 377 40.71 35.95 23.53
CA GLU A 377 41.15 37.32 23.81
C GLU A 377 41.43 37.58 25.31
N HIS A 378 40.79 36.84 26.22
CA HIS A 378 40.86 37.05 27.67
C HIS A 378 41.70 36.00 28.41
N ILE A 379 42.20 34.97 27.72
CA ILE A 379 42.95 33.86 28.35
C ILE A 379 44.23 34.36 29.03
N ALA A 380 44.97 35.25 28.37
CA ALA A 380 46.22 35.80 28.90
C ALA A 380 45.98 36.56 30.22
N ASP A 381 44.91 37.33 30.30
CA ASP A 381 44.54 38.10 31.49
C ASP A 381 44.11 37.19 32.63
N PHE A 382 43.34 36.13 32.34
CA PHE A 382 42.96 35.16 33.35
C PHE A 382 44.18 34.46 33.97
N VAL A 383 45.16 34.07 33.16
CA VAL A 383 46.38 33.41 33.66
C VAL A 383 47.25 34.39 34.45
N ASN A 384 47.53 35.58 33.91
CA ASN A 384 48.44 36.55 34.52
C ASN A 384 47.88 37.16 35.82
N HIS A 385 46.57 37.42 35.87
CA HIS A 385 45.92 38.09 37.00
C HIS A 385 45.24 37.13 37.98
N HIS A 386 45.41 35.81 37.82
CA HIS A 386 44.81 34.80 38.70
C HIS A 386 43.27 34.90 38.84
N LEU A 387 42.61 35.48 37.84
CA LEU A 387 41.16 35.65 37.82
C LEU A 387 40.44 34.31 37.55
N PRO A 388 39.21 34.12 38.05
CA PRO A 388 38.37 32.99 37.67
C PRO A 388 37.93 33.13 36.20
N GLY A 389 37.83 32.00 35.49
CA GLY A 389 37.40 31.93 34.10
C GLY A 389 36.53 30.71 33.87
#